data_AF-A0A960T324-F1
#
_entry.id   AF-A0A960T324-F1
#
_cell.length_a   1.000
_cell.length_b   1.000
_cell.length_c   1.000
_cell.angle_alpha   90.00
_cell.angle_beta   90.00
_cell.angle_gamma   90.00
#
_symmetry.space_group_name_H-M   'P 1'
#
loop_
_entity.id
_entity.type
_entity.pdbx_description
1 polymer ?
#
loop_
_entity_poly.entity_id
_entity_poly.type
_entity_poly.pdbx_seq_one_letter_code
_entity_poly.pdbx_strand_id
1 'polypeptide(L)'
;TTGRLSSSEPNIQNIPVRTEAGRQIRTAFIAASGKKLISADYSQIELRIMAHLSGDQRLLAAFERGEDIHRATAAEVFNTPPESVSSDQRRAAKAINFGLIYGMSAFGLGRQLNLTRNNAQAYVDLYFERYPGVKKYMDETRQHAAEQGYVETVFGRRLYLPEIKTRNAQRRQAAERTAINAPMQGTAADIIKRAMLAVDQAIRERQLDVRMIMQVHDELVFEVAEHCL
;
A
#
# COMPACT_ATOMS: atom_id res chain seq x y z
N THR A 1 10.86 0.41 -13.23
CA THR A 1 10.15 -0.38 -12.20
C THR A 1 9.72 0.58 -11.09
N THR A 2 8.83 0.19 -10.17
CA THR A 2 8.34 1.07 -9.09
C THR A 2 9.41 1.43 -8.05
N GLY A 3 10.58 0.79 -8.09
CA GLY A 3 11.71 1.15 -7.23
C GLY A 3 11.72 0.49 -5.86
N ARG A 4 10.77 -0.39 -5.54
CA ARG A 4 10.83 -1.25 -4.33
C ARG A 4 12.09 -2.13 -4.35
N LEU A 5 12.64 -2.41 -3.16
CA LEU A 5 13.67 -3.43 -3.01
C LEU A 5 13.06 -4.81 -3.30
N SER A 6 13.84 -5.69 -3.92
CA SER A 6 13.52 -7.10 -4.11
C SER A 6 14.41 -7.96 -3.22
N SER A 7 13.94 -9.13 -2.83
CA SER A 7 14.70 -10.10 -2.06
C SER A 7 14.78 -11.43 -2.82
N SER A 8 15.96 -12.03 -2.81
CA SER A 8 16.26 -13.33 -3.41
C SER A 8 17.24 -14.07 -2.50
N GLU A 9 17.21 -15.40 -2.53
CA GLU A 9 18.17 -16.28 -1.84
C GLU A 9 18.40 -15.96 -0.34
N PRO A 10 17.37 -16.03 0.54
CA PRO A 10 15.97 -16.37 0.28
C PRO A 10 15.11 -15.13 -0.01
N ASN A 11 13.97 -15.31 -0.69
CA ASN A 11 12.99 -14.24 -0.84
C ASN A 11 12.14 -14.09 0.43
N ILE A 12 12.59 -13.21 1.33
CA ILE A 12 11.91 -12.97 2.62
C ILE A 12 10.56 -12.26 2.46
N GLN A 13 10.31 -11.60 1.33
CA GLN A 13 9.03 -10.95 1.04
C GLN A 13 7.90 -11.96 0.77
N ASN A 14 8.26 -13.20 0.42
CA ASN A 14 7.28 -14.25 0.12
C ASN A 14 6.94 -15.13 1.33
N ILE A 15 7.59 -14.93 2.48
CA ILE A 15 7.28 -15.70 3.70
C ILE A 15 5.85 -15.34 4.14
N PRO A 16 4.89 -16.29 4.15
CA PRO A 16 3.50 -15.98 4.43
C PRO A 16 3.33 -15.37 5.83
N VAL A 17 2.65 -14.23 5.93
CA VAL A 17 2.47 -13.54 7.22
C VAL A 17 1.31 -14.12 8.04
N ARG A 18 0.33 -14.74 7.38
CA ARG A 18 -0.97 -15.07 7.98
C ARG A 18 -1.25 -16.56 8.12
N THR A 19 -0.47 -17.43 7.50
CA THR A 19 -0.64 -18.88 7.66
C THR A 19 0.12 -19.34 8.90
N GLU A 20 -0.35 -20.41 9.53
CA GLU A 20 0.33 -21.01 10.67
C GLU A 20 1.78 -21.41 10.33
N ALA A 21 1.96 -22.09 9.20
CA ALA A 21 3.29 -22.44 8.70
C ALA A 21 4.20 -21.22 8.48
N GLY A 22 3.66 -20.12 7.94
CA GLY A 22 4.42 -18.89 7.74
C GLY A 22 4.81 -18.20 9.06
N ARG A 23 3.93 -18.25 10.07
CA ARG A 23 4.24 -17.79 11.42
C ARG A 23 5.34 -18.64 12.06
N GLN A 24 5.28 -19.97 11.91
CA GLN A 24 6.35 -20.87 12.38
C GLN A 24 7.69 -20.57 11.73
N ILE A 25 7.74 -20.33 10.42
CA ILE A 25 8.98 -19.93 9.73
C ILE A 25 9.53 -18.63 10.32
N ARG A 26 8.68 -17.63 10.58
CA ARG A 26 9.10 -16.36 11.19
C ARG A 26 9.70 -16.54 12.59
N THR A 27 9.25 -17.54 13.37
CA THR A 27 9.84 -17.83 14.70
C THR A 27 11.27 -18.38 14.63
N ALA A 28 11.72 -18.86 13.47
CA ALA A 28 13.11 -19.27 13.28
C ALA A 28 14.08 -18.08 13.15
N PHE A 29 13.58 -16.87 12.90
CA PHE A 29 14.38 -15.65 12.93
C PHE A 29 14.46 -15.15 14.37
N ILE A 30 15.61 -15.38 14.99
CA ILE A 30 15.87 -15.03 16.39
C ILE A 30 16.97 -13.97 16.48
N ALA A 31 16.92 -13.16 17.54
CA ALA A 31 18.02 -12.28 17.90
C ALA A 31 19.17 -13.08 18.51
N ALA A 32 20.39 -12.59 18.37
CA ALA A 32 21.54 -13.08 19.12
C ALA A 32 21.36 -12.90 20.64
N SER A 33 22.13 -13.66 21.42
CA SER A 33 22.13 -13.54 22.89
C SER A 33 22.41 -12.11 23.35
N GLY A 34 21.65 -11.61 24.33
CA GLY A 34 21.73 -10.24 24.81
C GLY A 34 21.08 -9.19 23.90
N LYS A 35 20.35 -9.61 22.86
CA LYS A 35 19.64 -8.73 21.92
C LYS A 35 18.17 -9.12 21.75
N LYS A 36 17.37 -8.19 21.24
CA LYS A 36 15.96 -8.36 20.84
C LYS A 36 15.74 -7.97 19.39
N LEU A 37 14.73 -8.56 18.76
CA LEU A 37 14.22 -8.10 17.48
C LEU A 37 13.19 -6.99 17.69
N ILE A 38 13.38 -5.86 17.01
CA ILE A 38 12.38 -4.78 16.93
C ILE A 38 11.91 -4.66 15.49
N SER A 39 10.60 -4.57 15.30
CA SER A 39 9.96 -4.32 14.02
C SER A 39 9.35 -2.92 14.03
N ALA A 40 9.64 -2.14 12.99
CA ALA A 40 9.04 -0.83 12.74
C ALA A 40 8.33 -0.85 11.38
N ASP A 41 7.00 -0.73 11.39
CA ASP A 41 6.15 -0.83 10.20
C ASP A 41 5.45 0.49 9.89
N TYR A 42 5.47 0.91 8.62
CA TYR A 42 4.67 2.05 8.19
C TYR A 42 3.21 1.68 7.99
N SER A 43 2.41 1.88 9.03
CA SER A 43 0.97 1.63 9.02
C SER A 43 0.25 2.28 7.82
N GLN A 44 -0.13 1.43 6.85
CA GLN A 44 -0.95 1.78 5.69
C GLN A 44 -0.35 2.89 4.82
N ILE A 45 0.98 2.88 4.63
CA ILE A 45 1.70 3.95 3.93
C ILE A 45 1.12 4.30 2.56
N GLU A 46 0.71 3.31 1.76
CA GLU A 46 0.19 3.57 0.42
C GLU A 46 -1.17 4.28 0.42
N LEU A 47 -2.02 4.00 1.41
CA LEU A 47 -3.29 4.72 1.56
C LEU A 47 -3.06 6.16 2.03
N ARG A 48 -2.07 6.38 2.90
CA ARG A 48 -1.67 7.73 3.32
C ARG A 48 -1.10 8.53 2.15
N ILE A 49 -0.33 7.89 1.29
CA ILE A 49 0.17 8.50 0.05
C ILE A 49 -1.00 8.79 -0.89
N MET A 50 -1.98 7.89 -1.04
CA MET A 50 -3.18 8.16 -1.84
C MET A 50 -3.93 9.39 -1.30
N ALA A 51 -4.12 9.49 0.02
CA ALA A 51 -4.75 10.67 0.65
C ALA A 51 -4.00 11.97 0.30
N HIS A 52 -2.66 11.93 0.36
CA HIS A 52 -1.83 13.06 0.01
C HIS A 52 -1.90 13.42 -1.49
N LEU A 53 -1.73 12.45 -2.38
CA LEU A 53 -1.71 12.66 -3.83
C LEU A 53 -3.07 13.10 -4.38
N SER A 54 -4.15 12.55 -3.80
CA SER A 54 -5.51 12.91 -4.21
C SER A 54 -6.02 14.21 -3.60
N GLY A 55 -5.41 14.68 -2.52
CA GLY A 55 -5.92 15.81 -1.74
C GLY A 55 -7.33 15.59 -1.20
N ASP A 56 -7.79 14.32 -1.13
CA ASP A 56 -9.15 14.00 -0.74
C ASP A 56 -9.38 14.32 0.74
N GLN A 57 -10.22 15.32 0.99
CA GLN A 57 -10.43 15.87 2.33
C GLN A 57 -10.98 14.83 3.31
N ARG A 58 -11.82 13.91 2.84
CA ARG A 58 -12.41 12.88 3.69
C ARG A 58 -11.36 11.85 4.08
N LEU A 59 -10.52 11.43 3.13
CA LEU A 59 -9.47 10.47 3.40
C LEU A 59 -8.37 11.06 4.30
N LEU A 60 -8.00 12.34 4.09
CA LEU A 60 -7.08 13.08 4.96
C LEU A 60 -7.63 13.17 6.39
N ALA A 61 -8.87 13.64 6.56
CA ALA A 61 -9.51 13.77 7.86
C ALA A 61 -9.63 12.42 8.59
N ALA A 62 -9.92 11.33 7.87
CA ALA A 62 -9.99 10.00 8.45
C ALA A 62 -8.63 9.58 9.05
N PHE A 63 -7.52 9.85 8.36
CA PHE A 63 -6.19 9.57 8.87
C PHE A 63 -5.78 10.47 10.03
N GLU A 64 -6.15 11.76 10.00
CA GLU A 64 -5.90 12.69 11.11
C GLU A 64 -6.64 12.30 12.39
N ARG A 65 -7.87 11.78 12.27
CA ARG A 65 -8.68 11.32 13.40
C ARG A 65 -8.38 9.89 13.84
N GLY A 66 -7.44 9.20 13.18
CA GLY A 66 -7.10 7.81 13.49
C GLY A 66 -8.22 6.80 13.18
N GLU A 67 -9.11 7.14 12.24
CA GLU A 67 -10.23 6.28 11.86
C GLU A 67 -9.77 5.05 11.08
N ASP A 68 -10.45 3.92 11.32
CA ASP A 68 -10.27 2.72 10.51
C ASP A 68 -11.10 2.81 9.22
N ILE A 69 -10.49 3.34 8.17
CA ILE A 69 -11.11 3.51 6.84
C ILE A 69 -11.65 2.18 6.30
N HIS A 70 -11.03 1.05 6.63
CA HIS A 70 -11.51 -0.26 6.19
C HIS A 70 -12.79 -0.67 6.92
N ARG A 71 -12.90 -0.39 8.23
CA ARG A 71 -14.14 -0.63 8.97
C ARG A 71 -15.24 0.33 8.53
N ALA A 72 -14.92 1.60 8.27
CA ALA A 72 -15.89 2.56 7.72
C ALA A 72 -16.44 2.11 6.37
N THR A 73 -15.57 1.65 5.46
CA THR A 73 -15.98 1.04 4.19
C THR A 73 -16.82 -0.23 4.43
N ALA A 74 -16.39 -1.13 5.31
CA ALA A 74 -17.11 -2.37 5.58
C ALA A 74 -18.52 -2.12 6.14
N ALA A 75 -18.66 -1.16 7.05
CA ALA A 75 -19.94 -0.80 7.65
C ALA A 75 -20.98 -0.44 6.58
N GLU A 76 -20.55 0.29 5.56
CA GLU A 76 -21.39 0.65 4.42
C GLU A 76 -21.62 -0.51 3.46
N VAL A 77 -20.55 -1.20 3.02
CA VAL A 77 -20.65 -2.33 2.07
C VAL A 77 -21.62 -3.40 2.56
N PHE A 78 -21.52 -3.73 3.85
CA PHE A 78 -22.27 -4.81 4.46
C PHE A 78 -23.49 -4.31 5.24
N ASN A 79 -23.81 -3.01 5.13
CA ASN A 79 -24.91 -2.37 5.85
C ASN A 79 -24.95 -2.78 7.34
N THR A 80 -23.80 -2.69 7.99
CA THR A 80 -23.55 -3.14 9.37
C THR A 80 -23.03 -1.95 10.17
N PRO A 81 -23.50 -1.68 11.40
CA PRO A 81 -22.96 -0.61 12.22
C PRO A 81 -21.43 -0.75 12.39
N PRO A 82 -20.63 0.33 12.40
CA PRO A 82 -19.18 0.24 12.48
C PRO A 82 -18.69 -0.66 13.61
N GLU A 83 -19.25 -0.54 14.80
CA GLU A 83 -18.98 -1.36 15.98
C GLU A 83 -19.19 -2.87 15.72
N SER A 84 -20.19 -3.24 14.93
CA SER A 84 -20.56 -4.63 14.62
C SER A 84 -19.81 -5.21 13.41
N VAL A 85 -18.95 -4.44 12.74
CA VAL A 85 -18.16 -4.93 11.61
C VAL A 85 -17.24 -6.07 12.04
N SER A 86 -17.44 -7.25 11.46
CA SER A 86 -16.60 -8.41 11.74
C SER A 86 -15.19 -8.26 11.13
N SER A 87 -14.23 -9.01 11.65
CA SER A 87 -12.86 -9.06 11.12
C SER A 87 -12.81 -9.46 9.65
N ASP A 88 -13.73 -10.33 9.21
CA ASP A 88 -13.81 -10.78 7.82
C ASP A 88 -14.46 -9.73 6.91
N GLN A 89 -15.50 -9.04 7.38
CA GLN A 89 -16.09 -7.89 6.68
C GLN A 89 -15.04 -6.78 6.48
N ARG A 90 -14.31 -6.43 7.55
CA ARG A 90 -13.19 -5.48 7.48
C ARG A 90 -12.12 -5.93 6.48
N ARG A 91 -11.80 -7.22 6.44
CA ARG A 91 -10.81 -7.78 5.51
C ARG A 91 -11.27 -7.68 4.06
N ALA A 92 -12.54 -7.98 3.80
CA ALA A 92 -13.13 -7.82 2.47
C ALA A 92 -13.07 -6.33 2.05
N ALA A 93 -13.50 -5.41 2.91
CA ALA A 93 -13.43 -3.98 2.67
C ALA A 93 -12.00 -3.45 2.47
N LYS A 94 -11.02 -4.01 3.18
CA LYS A 94 -9.61 -3.73 2.92
C LYS A 94 -9.23 -4.06 1.48
N ALA A 95 -9.58 -5.25 1.01
CA ALA A 95 -9.28 -5.68 -0.35
C ALA A 95 -10.05 -4.87 -1.41
N ILE A 96 -11.27 -4.43 -1.09
CA ILE A 96 -12.05 -3.48 -1.92
C ILE A 96 -11.35 -2.13 -2.03
N ASN A 97 -11.01 -1.49 -0.89
CA ASN A 97 -10.36 -0.17 -0.87
C ASN A 97 -9.08 -0.20 -1.69
N PHE A 98 -8.21 -1.19 -1.44
CA PHE A 98 -7.00 -1.35 -2.23
C PHE A 98 -7.30 -1.60 -3.70
N GLY A 99 -8.26 -2.47 -4.01
CA GLY A 99 -8.70 -2.69 -5.39
C GLY A 99 -9.05 -1.39 -6.11
N LEU A 100 -9.98 -0.61 -5.55
CA LEU A 100 -10.48 0.61 -6.18
C LEU A 100 -9.40 1.69 -6.29
N ILE A 101 -8.60 1.88 -5.23
CA ILE A 101 -7.46 2.81 -5.21
C ILE A 101 -6.41 2.43 -6.26
N TYR A 102 -6.26 1.13 -6.55
CA TYR A 102 -5.35 0.63 -7.58
C TYR A 102 -5.98 0.42 -8.97
N GLY A 103 -7.14 1.04 -9.22
CA GLY A 103 -7.79 1.00 -10.55
C GLY A 103 -8.46 -0.32 -10.90
N MET A 104 -8.92 -1.08 -9.90
CA MET A 104 -9.82 -2.22 -10.13
C MET A 104 -11.12 -1.74 -10.77
N SER A 105 -11.56 -2.43 -11.82
CA SER A 105 -12.84 -2.15 -12.47
C SER A 105 -14.00 -2.74 -11.68
N ALA A 106 -15.22 -2.25 -11.94
CA ALA A 106 -16.45 -2.86 -11.40
C ALA A 106 -16.56 -4.36 -11.73
N PHE A 107 -16.02 -4.81 -12.87
CA PHE A 107 -15.94 -6.24 -13.18
C PHE A 107 -15.02 -7.01 -12.21
N GLY A 108 -13.83 -6.47 -11.92
CA GLY A 108 -12.91 -7.06 -10.95
C GLY A 108 -13.51 -7.10 -9.55
N LEU A 109 -14.17 -6.01 -9.15
CA LEU A 109 -14.87 -5.91 -7.88
C LEU A 109 -16.02 -6.91 -7.78
N GLY A 110 -16.86 -7.02 -8.82
CA GLY A 110 -17.99 -7.95 -8.87
C GLY A 110 -17.55 -9.40 -8.72
N ARG A 111 -16.44 -9.78 -9.36
CA ARG A 111 -15.85 -11.12 -9.21
C ARG A 111 -15.33 -11.37 -7.79
N GLN A 112 -14.73 -10.36 -7.15
CA GLN A 112 -14.17 -10.50 -5.82
C GLN A 112 -15.24 -10.57 -4.72
N LEU A 113 -16.37 -9.89 -4.91
CA LEU A 113 -17.48 -9.83 -3.96
C LEU A 113 -18.66 -10.74 -4.32
N ASN A 114 -18.56 -11.53 -5.40
CA ASN A 114 -19.67 -12.30 -5.96
C ASN A 114 -20.93 -11.45 -6.19
N LEU A 115 -20.76 -10.23 -6.72
CA LEU A 115 -21.84 -9.30 -7.04
C LEU A 115 -22.16 -9.30 -8.54
N THR A 116 -23.39 -8.95 -8.88
CA THR A 116 -23.76 -8.62 -10.26
C THR A 116 -22.98 -7.40 -10.74
N ARG A 117 -22.78 -7.28 -12.05
CA ARG A 117 -22.08 -6.12 -12.65
C ARG A 117 -22.70 -4.78 -12.24
N ASN A 118 -24.03 -4.70 -12.20
CA ASN A 118 -24.74 -3.46 -11.85
C ASN A 118 -24.51 -3.09 -10.39
N ASN A 119 -24.59 -4.05 -9.46
CA ASN A 119 -24.35 -3.79 -8.04
C ASN A 119 -22.88 -3.39 -7.80
N ALA A 120 -21.94 -4.05 -8.48
CA ALA A 120 -20.54 -3.68 -8.38
C ALA A 120 -20.29 -2.26 -8.92
N GLN A 121 -20.90 -1.89 -10.05
CA GLN A 121 -20.77 -0.53 -10.60
C GLN A 121 -21.37 0.52 -9.67
N ALA A 122 -22.58 0.30 -9.15
CA ALA A 122 -23.21 1.20 -8.19
C ALA A 122 -22.33 1.41 -6.95
N TYR A 123 -21.66 0.36 -6.49
CA TYR A 123 -20.71 0.46 -5.39
C TYR A 123 -19.46 1.28 -5.75
N VAL A 124 -18.89 1.08 -6.95
CA VAL A 124 -17.77 1.90 -7.44
C VAL A 124 -18.16 3.36 -7.51
N ASP A 125 -19.36 3.66 -8.01
CA ASP A 125 -19.86 5.02 -8.15
C ASP A 125 -20.03 5.68 -6.77
N LEU A 126 -20.67 4.98 -5.82
CA LEU A 126 -20.82 5.44 -4.43
C LEU A 126 -19.47 5.68 -3.75
N TYR A 127 -18.49 4.80 -3.97
CA TYR A 127 -17.14 4.96 -3.42
C TYR A 127 -16.49 6.25 -3.92
N PHE A 128 -16.59 6.55 -5.21
CA PHE A 128 -15.99 7.74 -5.79
C PHE A 128 -16.80 9.02 -5.57
N GLU A 129 -18.11 8.92 -5.32
CA GLU A 129 -18.90 10.04 -4.81
C GLU A 129 -18.44 10.44 -3.41
N ARG A 130 -18.08 9.45 -2.58
CA ARG A 130 -17.55 9.66 -1.23
C ARG A 130 -16.12 10.18 -1.20
N TYR A 131 -15.28 9.71 -2.13
CA TYR A 131 -13.87 10.10 -2.25
C TYR A 131 -13.60 10.73 -3.63
N PRO A 132 -14.19 11.92 -3.90
CA PRO A 132 -14.11 12.56 -5.21
C PRO A 132 -12.68 12.96 -5.59
N GLY A 133 -11.83 13.29 -4.60
CA GLY A 133 -10.43 13.61 -4.83
C GLY A 133 -9.65 12.41 -5.38
N VAL A 134 -9.97 11.20 -4.90
CA VAL A 134 -9.35 9.96 -5.40
C VAL A 134 -9.72 9.73 -6.86
N LYS A 135 -10.99 9.88 -7.22
CA LYS A 135 -11.43 9.75 -8.62
C LYS A 135 -10.72 10.76 -9.52
N LYS A 136 -10.69 12.03 -9.10
CA LYS A 136 -10.02 13.11 -9.81
C LYS A 136 -8.55 12.78 -10.06
N TYR A 137 -7.82 12.38 -9.02
CA TYR A 137 -6.41 11.98 -9.13
C TYR A 137 -6.21 10.82 -10.11
N MET A 138 -7.07 9.79 -10.08
CA MET A 138 -6.96 8.66 -11.00
C MET A 138 -7.21 9.05 -12.45
N ASP A 139 -8.15 9.97 -12.70
CA ASP A 139 -8.46 10.48 -14.05
C ASP A 139 -7.32 11.36 -14.58
N GLU A 140 -6.85 12.31 -13.77
CA GLU A 140 -5.73 13.21 -14.10
C GLU A 140 -4.42 12.44 -14.33
N THR A 141 -4.12 11.45 -13.49
CA THR A 141 -2.90 10.63 -13.63
C THR A 141 -2.92 9.83 -14.93
N ARG A 142 -4.09 9.29 -15.33
CA ARG A 142 -4.22 8.57 -16.60
C ARG A 142 -4.01 9.50 -17.79
N GLN A 143 -4.60 10.69 -17.74
CA GLN A 143 -4.42 11.70 -18.77
C GLN A 143 -2.95 12.12 -18.88
N HIS A 144 -2.32 12.47 -17.77
CA HIS A 144 -0.93 12.88 -17.73
C HIS A 144 0.03 11.80 -18.23
N ALA A 145 -0.20 10.54 -17.82
CA ALA A 145 0.55 9.40 -18.33
C ALA A 145 0.39 9.22 -19.84
N ALA A 146 -0.83 9.41 -20.35
CA ALA A 146 -1.10 9.36 -21.78
C ALA A 146 -0.47 10.54 -22.53
N GLU A 147 -0.32 11.71 -21.93
CA GLU A 147 0.33 12.86 -22.58
C GLU A 147 1.85 12.67 -22.61
N GLN A 148 2.47 12.45 -21.45
CA GLN A 148 3.92 12.47 -21.26
C GLN A 148 4.62 11.13 -21.47
N GLY A 149 3.89 10.01 -21.37
CA GLY A 149 4.43 8.66 -21.51
C GLY A 149 5.10 8.11 -20.26
N TYR A 150 5.03 8.81 -19.13
CA TYR A 150 5.52 8.34 -17.83
C TYR A 150 4.70 8.93 -16.67
N VAL A 151 4.94 8.42 -15.47
CA VAL A 151 4.43 8.97 -14.20
C VAL A 151 5.58 9.12 -13.19
N GLU A 152 5.40 9.98 -12.20
CA GLU A 152 6.44 10.31 -11.20
C GLU A 152 5.99 10.01 -9.77
N THR A 153 6.94 9.67 -8.90
CA THR A 153 6.75 9.68 -7.45
C THR A 153 6.85 11.09 -6.90
N VAL A 154 6.46 11.30 -5.63
CA VAL A 154 6.62 12.59 -4.94
C VAL A 154 8.07 13.10 -4.95
N PHE A 155 9.05 12.20 -5.02
CA PHE A 155 10.47 12.53 -5.05
C PHE A 155 11.06 12.55 -6.47
N GLY A 156 10.23 12.55 -7.52
CA GLY A 156 10.66 12.70 -8.91
C GLY A 156 11.16 11.43 -9.59
N ARG A 157 10.97 10.24 -8.99
CA ARG A 157 11.31 8.98 -9.67
C ARG A 157 10.30 8.72 -10.79
N ARG A 158 10.78 8.53 -12.01
CA ARG A 158 9.95 8.23 -13.19
C ARG A 158 9.71 6.74 -13.41
N LEU A 159 8.49 6.41 -13.84
CA LEU A 159 8.17 5.14 -14.49
C LEU A 159 7.59 5.41 -15.89
N TYR A 160 8.32 4.99 -16.92
CA TYR A 160 7.87 5.07 -18.32
C TYR A 160 6.86 3.97 -18.64
N LEU A 161 5.85 4.33 -19.44
CA LEU A 161 4.69 3.50 -19.77
C LEU A 161 4.57 3.38 -21.30
N PRO A 162 5.40 2.55 -21.96
CA PRO A 162 5.40 2.46 -23.43
C PRO A 162 4.06 2.01 -24.01
N GLU A 163 3.27 1.27 -23.22
CA GLU A 163 1.96 0.74 -23.60
C GLU A 163 0.80 1.73 -23.39
N ILE A 164 1.03 2.93 -22.86
CA ILE A 164 -0.05 3.86 -22.51
C ILE A 164 -0.84 4.38 -23.72
N LYS A 165 -0.23 4.38 -24.92
CA LYS A 165 -0.84 4.80 -26.19
C LYS A 165 -1.18 3.63 -27.12
N THR A 166 -1.04 2.38 -26.67
CA THR A 166 -1.25 1.21 -27.54
C THR A 166 -2.72 1.10 -27.99
N ARG A 167 -2.93 0.62 -29.23
CA ARG A 167 -4.28 0.35 -29.77
C ARG A 167 -4.93 -0.86 -29.11
N ASN A 168 -4.14 -1.76 -28.53
CA ASN A 168 -4.66 -2.93 -27.81
C ASN A 168 -5.27 -2.49 -26.46
N ALA A 169 -6.60 -2.59 -26.34
CA ALA A 169 -7.33 -2.11 -25.17
C ALA A 169 -6.87 -2.77 -23.86
N GLN A 170 -6.56 -4.07 -23.85
CA GLN A 170 -6.14 -4.79 -22.65
C GLN A 170 -4.76 -4.31 -22.17
N ARG A 171 -3.80 -4.14 -23.09
CA ARG A 171 -2.46 -3.62 -22.77
C ARG A 171 -2.53 -2.16 -22.30
N ARG A 172 -3.37 -1.34 -22.95
CA ARG A 172 -3.58 0.05 -22.54
C ARG A 172 -4.16 0.15 -21.13
N GLN A 173 -5.22 -0.61 -20.83
CA GLN A 173 -5.82 -0.64 -19.49
C GLN A 173 -4.84 -1.14 -18.42
N ALA A 174 -3.96 -2.09 -18.76
CA ALA A 174 -2.89 -2.51 -17.85
C ALA A 174 -1.90 -1.37 -17.57
N ALA A 175 -1.49 -0.64 -18.61
CA ALA A 175 -0.63 0.53 -18.48
C ALA A 175 -1.28 1.66 -17.66
N GLU A 176 -2.57 1.94 -17.88
CA GLU A 176 -3.35 2.90 -17.09
C GLU A 176 -3.41 2.52 -15.61
N ARG A 177 -3.63 1.24 -15.28
CA ARG A 177 -3.55 0.77 -13.88
C ARG A 177 -2.15 0.94 -13.31
N THR A 178 -1.11 0.61 -14.09
CA THR A 178 0.28 0.85 -13.67
C THR A 178 0.56 2.34 -13.45
N ALA A 179 0.00 3.22 -14.27
CA ALA A 179 0.13 4.66 -14.13
C ALA A 179 -0.42 5.18 -12.80
N ILE A 180 -1.58 4.66 -12.36
CA ILE A 180 -2.19 5.02 -11.08
C ILE A 180 -1.35 4.46 -9.91
N ASN A 181 -0.87 3.23 -10.03
CA ASN A 181 -0.24 2.50 -8.93
C ASN A 181 1.21 2.91 -8.67
N ALA A 182 1.95 3.23 -9.73
CA ALA A 182 3.38 3.47 -9.64
C ALA A 182 3.77 4.69 -8.78
N PRO A 183 3.07 5.84 -8.85
CA PRO A 183 3.35 6.97 -7.96
C PRO A 183 3.21 6.60 -6.49
N MET A 184 2.16 5.86 -6.11
CA MET A 184 1.95 5.42 -4.73
C MET A 184 3.03 4.44 -4.26
N GLN A 185 3.22 3.35 -5.01
CA GLN A 185 4.17 2.29 -4.64
C GLN A 185 5.61 2.79 -4.67
N GLY A 186 5.94 3.64 -5.64
CA GLY A 186 7.27 4.21 -5.76
C GLY A 186 7.54 5.27 -4.70
N THR A 187 6.56 6.10 -4.35
CA THR A 187 6.71 7.03 -3.22
C THR A 187 6.92 6.28 -1.92
N ALA A 188 6.20 5.18 -1.67
CA ALA A 188 6.44 4.33 -0.51
C ALA A 188 7.86 3.75 -0.49
N ALA A 189 8.34 3.27 -1.64
CA ALA A 189 9.71 2.78 -1.78
C ALA A 189 10.75 3.88 -1.51
N ASP A 190 10.50 5.10 -1.99
CA ASP A 190 11.38 6.24 -1.76
C ASP A 190 11.41 6.66 -0.28
N ILE A 191 10.25 6.69 0.40
CA ILE A 191 10.15 6.97 1.84
C ILE A 191 10.95 5.95 2.64
N ILE A 192 10.76 4.66 2.40
CA ILE A 192 11.45 3.60 3.12
C ILE A 192 12.96 3.72 2.94
N LYS A 193 13.45 3.94 1.71
CA LYS A 193 14.90 4.10 1.47
C LYS A 193 15.47 5.31 2.20
N ARG A 194 14.74 6.44 2.22
CA ARG A 194 15.15 7.63 2.98
C ARG A 194 15.15 7.36 4.48
N ALA A 195 14.15 6.63 5.00
CA ALA A 195 14.11 6.22 6.39
C ALA A 195 15.29 5.29 6.74
N MET A 196 15.64 4.36 5.86
CA MET A 196 16.79 3.48 6.05
C MET A 196 18.09 4.27 6.20
N LEU A 197 18.34 5.23 5.31
CA LEU A 197 19.51 6.10 5.36
C LEU A 197 19.54 6.95 6.64
N ALA A 198 18.40 7.55 7.02
CA ALA A 198 18.30 8.38 8.22
C ALA A 198 18.54 7.58 9.51
N VAL A 199 17.97 6.38 9.60
CA VAL A 199 18.16 5.49 10.76
C VAL A 199 19.58 4.97 10.84
N ASP A 200 20.17 4.54 9.72
CA ASP A 200 21.57 4.10 9.66
C ASP A 200 22.55 5.21 10.07
N GLN A 201 22.31 6.45 9.61
CA GLN A 201 23.09 7.61 10.04
C GLN A 201 22.96 7.83 11.56
N ALA A 202 21.74 7.83 12.10
CA ALA A 202 21.51 8.03 13.53
C ALA A 202 22.16 6.94 14.40
N ILE A 203 22.14 5.68 13.96
CA ILE A 203 22.82 4.57 14.64
C ILE A 203 24.33 4.82 14.70
N ARG A 204 24.94 5.22 13.58
CA ARG A 204 26.39 5.48 13.50
C ARG A 204 26.83 6.67 14.34
N GLU A 205 26.10 7.79 14.25
CA GLU A 205 26.43 9.02 14.99
C GLU A 205 26.30 8.86 16.50
N ARG A 206 25.29 8.12 16.95
CA ARG A 206 25.04 7.88 18.38
C ARG A 206 25.74 6.64 18.92
N GLN A 207 26.47 5.91 18.07
CA GLN A 207 27.20 4.68 18.42
C GLN A 207 26.29 3.65 19.13
N LEU A 208 25.06 3.49 18.64
CA LEU A 208 24.09 2.56 19.22
C LEU A 208 24.43 1.12 18.85
N ASP A 209 24.27 0.19 19.79
CA ASP A 209 24.33 -1.26 19.51
C ASP A 209 23.00 -1.74 18.93
N VAL A 210 22.72 -1.25 17.72
CA VAL A 210 21.53 -1.51 16.91
C VAL A 210 21.98 -1.85 15.50
N ARG A 211 21.41 -2.92 14.93
CA ARG A 211 21.65 -3.31 13.54
C ARG A 211 20.33 -3.46 12.80
N MET A 212 20.18 -2.77 11.68
CA MET A 212 19.10 -3.06 10.73
C MET A 212 19.43 -4.36 10.00
N ILE A 213 18.60 -5.39 10.15
CA ILE A 213 18.87 -6.73 9.63
C ILE A 213 18.00 -7.08 8.42
N MET A 214 16.80 -6.51 8.31
CA MET A 214 15.89 -6.79 7.20
C MET A 214 15.04 -5.58 6.83
N GLN A 215 14.66 -5.53 5.55
CA GLN A 215 13.62 -4.68 5.01
C GLN A 215 12.60 -5.57 4.30
N VAL A 216 11.33 -5.53 4.72
CA VAL A 216 10.27 -6.39 4.16
C VAL A 216 9.02 -5.55 3.93
N HIS A 217 8.60 -5.41 2.68
CA HIS A 217 7.45 -4.56 2.31
C HIS A 217 7.60 -3.10 2.79
N ASP A 218 6.87 -2.71 3.82
CA ASP A 218 6.82 -1.42 4.51
C ASP A 218 7.42 -1.46 5.93
N GLU A 219 8.08 -2.57 6.27
CA GLU A 219 8.66 -2.89 7.58
C GLU A 219 10.21 -2.85 7.54
N LEU A 220 10.81 -2.31 8.61
CA LEU A 220 12.23 -2.41 8.93
C LEU A 220 12.40 -3.24 10.21
N VAL A 221 13.26 -4.25 10.15
CA VAL A 221 13.55 -5.13 11.30
C VAL A 221 14.97 -4.88 11.78
N PHE A 222 15.10 -4.74 13.09
CA PHE A 222 16.33 -4.42 13.79
C PHE A 222 16.66 -5.51 14.80
N GLU A 223 17.94 -5.75 14.99
CA GLU A 223 18.48 -6.42 16.16
C GLU A 223 19.07 -5.36 17.09
N VAL A 224 18.60 -5.31 18.33
CA VAL A 224 18.90 -4.25 19.30
C VAL A 224 19.41 -4.87 20.59
N ALA A 225 20.54 -4.41 21.11
CA ALA A 225 21.03 -4.87 22.40
C ALA A 225 20.08 -4.47 23.54
N GLU A 226 19.89 -5.36 24.52
CA GLU A 226 18.92 -5.15 25.60
C GLU A 226 19.18 -3.89 26.42
N HIS A 227 20.43 -3.44 26.54
CA HIS A 227 20.80 -2.21 27.25
C HIS A 227 20.43 -0.91 26.49
N CYS A 228 19.96 -1.02 25.24
CA CYS A 228 19.51 0.10 24.42
C CYS A 228 17.98 0.28 24.41
N LEU A 229 17.23 -0.65 25.04
CA LEU A 229 15.76 -0.63 25.17
C LEU A 229 15.34 0.15 26.43
#